data_AF-M7TBM9-F1
#
_entry.id   AF-M7TBM9-F1
#
_cell.length_a   1.000
_cell.length_b   1.000
_cell.length_c   1.000
_cell.angle_alpha   90.00
_cell.angle_beta   90.00
_cell.angle_gamma   90.00
#
_symmetry.space_group_name_H-M   'P 1'
#
loop_
_entity.id
_entity.type
_entity.pdbx_description
1 polymer ?
#
loop_
_entity_poly.entity_id
_entity_poly.type
_entity_poly.pdbx_seq_one_letter_code
_entity_poly.pdbx_strand_id
1 'polypeptide(L)'
;MKYRNTLKILVVLGILFSLVNGISEYKNQVLSLGFILLFAVIWITEYYLFKKNEIPKTSNFNIDLGELRVLVDTEKNRLPVRLNSLIVAEGEIPDWIVVAGGAPSGFPISFTSFQVVYDDKTLIIECPFDKALYDKFCGYKLLGIKGKYFNEENYEIMQRAMLESECIVATHEHWDHVGGIAQSPYVGELVKKTLLTTEQVHGHTIKKAEFPQGTFDDYTPLEYDQYHVLAPGMVLIKAPGHSVGSQMIFIHLRDGEEFLFIGDVGWNMINIERLTNHSRMGMLLRYENGEQLGHQIRWLYEYIYDNSEEEIHLITSHDLSQIEDYTRTGLIGDKFEGVCTRNIS
;
A
#
# COMPACT_ATOMS: atom_id res chain seq x y z
N MET A 1 -25.40 -19.76 7.60
CA MET A 1 -25.60 -19.80 9.08
C MET A 1 -25.50 -18.43 9.76
N LYS A 2 -25.80 -17.30 9.06
CA LYS A 2 -25.57 -15.92 9.55
C LYS A 2 -26.83 -15.16 10.01
N TYR A 3 -28.03 -15.71 9.77
CA TYR A 3 -29.33 -15.04 10.08
C TYR A 3 -29.97 -15.46 11.42
N ARG A 4 -29.41 -16.44 12.14
CA ARG A 4 -29.99 -16.93 13.41
C ARG A 4 -29.73 -16.02 14.62
N ASN A 5 -28.74 -15.14 14.56
CA ASN A 5 -28.42 -14.23 15.67
C ASN A 5 -29.24 -12.92 15.63
N THR A 6 -29.57 -12.42 14.43
CA THR A 6 -30.41 -11.22 14.26
C THR A 6 -31.84 -11.45 14.76
N LEU A 7 -32.37 -12.67 14.59
CA LEU A 7 -33.71 -13.03 15.06
C LEU A 7 -33.79 -13.12 16.59
N LYS A 8 -32.70 -13.51 17.26
CA LYS A 8 -32.64 -13.56 18.74
C LYS A 8 -32.60 -12.15 19.37
N ILE A 9 -31.96 -11.18 18.71
CA ILE A 9 -31.93 -9.78 19.17
C ILE A 9 -33.33 -9.14 19.07
N LEU A 10 -34.06 -9.40 17.98
CA LEU A 10 -35.44 -8.93 17.83
C LEU A 10 -36.42 -9.52 18.85
N VAL A 11 -36.24 -10.78 19.24
CA VAL A 11 -37.06 -11.43 20.27
C VAL A 11 -36.73 -10.90 21.67
N VAL A 12 -35.47 -10.61 21.98
CA VAL A 12 -35.08 -10.01 23.27
C VAL A 12 -35.60 -8.56 23.39
N LEU A 13 -35.57 -7.79 22.30
CA LEU A 13 -36.15 -6.44 22.26
C LEU A 13 -37.69 -6.47 22.41
N GLY A 14 -38.36 -7.46 21.84
CA GLY A 14 -39.81 -7.66 21.99
C GLY A 14 -40.25 -8.01 23.43
N ILE A 15 -39.41 -8.73 24.18
CA ILE A 15 -39.72 -9.11 25.57
C ILE A 15 -39.47 -7.94 26.55
N LEU A 16 -38.46 -7.11 26.30
CA LEU A 16 -38.24 -5.86 27.04
C LEU A 16 -39.40 -4.87 26.86
N PHE A 17 -40.11 -4.94 25.73
CA PHE A 17 -41.25 -4.08 25.41
C PHE A 17 -42.51 -4.37 26.26
N SER A 18 -42.69 -5.61 26.73
CA SER A 18 -43.87 -6.01 27.51
C SER A 18 -43.81 -5.69 29.00
N LEU A 19 -42.63 -5.32 29.53
CA LEU A 19 -42.42 -5.06 30.97
C LEU A 19 -42.57 -3.59 31.38
N VAL A 20 -42.78 -2.67 30.41
CA VAL A 20 -42.94 -1.22 30.66
C VAL A 20 -44.38 -0.76 30.40
N ASN A 21 -45.36 -1.60 30.75
CA ASN A 21 -46.78 -1.22 30.68
C ASN A 21 -47.21 -0.53 31.98
N GLY A 22 -46.91 0.77 32.04
CA GLY A 22 -47.40 1.67 33.08
C GLY A 22 -47.30 3.15 32.76
N ILE A 23 -46.94 3.52 31.51
CA ILE A 23 -46.83 4.91 31.07
C ILE A 23 -47.34 5.02 29.62
N SER A 24 -48.24 5.99 29.40
CA SER A 24 -48.99 6.33 28.18
C SER A 24 -48.44 5.81 26.84
N GLU A 25 -49.31 5.18 26.06
CA GLU A 25 -49.12 4.67 24.69
C GLU A 25 -48.35 5.63 23.76
N TYR A 26 -48.55 6.94 23.91
CA TYR A 26 -47.84 7.99 23.19
C TYR A 26 -46.33 8.05 23.46
N LYS A 27 -45.90 7.84 24.72
CA LYS A 27 -44.46 7.82 25.07
C LYS A 27 -43.77 6.59 24.49
N ASN A 28 -44.46 5.44 24.44
CA ASN A 28 -43.93 4.23 23.82
C ASN A 28 -43.77 4.41 22.31
N GLN A 29 -44.71 5.07 21.63
CA GLN A 29 -44.58 5.40 20.20
C GLN A 29 -43.40 6.35 19.91
N VAL A 30 -43.23 7.41 20.72
CA VAL A 30 -42.10 8.35 20.58
C VAL A 30 -40.76 7.67 20.84
N LEU A 31 -40.67 6.80 21.85
CA LEU A 31 -39.45 6.02 22.12
C LEU A 31 -39.13 5.05 20.98
N SER A 32 -40.14 4.34 20.43
CA SER A 32 -39.97 3.47 19.27
C SER A 32 -39.49 4.21 18.03
N LEU A 33 -40.07 5.37 17.73
CA LEU A 33 -39.61 6.25 16.65
C LEU A 33 -38.15 6.69 16.86
N GLY A 34 -37.78 7.06 18.09
CA GLY A 34 -36.42 7.41 18.46
C GLY A 34 -35.42 6.27 18.20
N PHE A 35 -35.77 5.03 18.58
CA PHE A 35 -34.93 3.87 18.29
C PHE A 35 -34.80 3.58 16.79
N ILE A 36 -35.91 3.65 16.03
CA ILE A 36 -35.89 3.44 14.58
C ILE A 36 -34.97 4.46 13.90
N LEU A 37 -35.09 5.74 14.26
CA LEU A 37 -34.22 6.79 13.72
C LEU A 37 -32.76 6.56 14.09
N LEU A 38 -32.46 6.18 15.34
CA LEU A 38 -31.11 5.84 15.76
C LEU A 38 -30.55 4.66 14.95
N PHE A 39 -31.32 3.59 14.76
CA PHE A 39 -30.92 2.45 13.94
C PHE A 39 -30.69 2.85 12.49
N ALA A 40 -31.56 3.68 11.91
CA ALA A 40 -31.39 4.19 10.55
C ALA A 40 -30.11 5.02 10.41
N VAL A 41 -29.82 5.91 11.36
CA VAL A 41 -28.59 6.70 11.40
C VAL A 41 -27.36 5.80 11.49
N ILE A 42 -27.35 4.83 12.41
CA ILE A 42 -26.24 3.87 12.56
C ILE A 42 -26.03 3.08 11.27
N TRP A 43 -27.10 2.58 10.67
CA TRP A 43 -27.03 1.78 9.45
C TRP A 43 -26.55 2.58 8.24
N ILE A 44 -27.07 3.80 8.05
CA ILE A 44 -26.61 4.72 6.98
C ILE A 44 -25.14 5.07 7.18
N THR A 45 -24.73 5.35 8.42
CA THR A 45 -23.35 5.67 8.78
C THR A 45 -22.42 4.49 8.52
N GLU A 46 -22.81 3.28 8.94
CA GLU A 46 -22.05 2.05 8.69
C GLU A 46 -21.89 1.81 7.19
N TYR A 47 -22.97 1.93 6.43
CA TYR A 47 -22.94 1.79 4.98
C TYR A 47 -22.01 2.82 4.33
N TYR A 48 -22.15 4.10 4.68
CA TYR A 48 -21.40 5.19 4.07
C TYR A 48 -19.90 5.14 4.39
N LEU A 49 -19.53 4.76 5.62
CA LEU A 49 -18.13 4.77 6.07
C LEU A 49 -17.38 3.48 5.72
N PHE A 50 -18.05 2.33 5.74
CA PHE A 50 -17.38 1.04 5.64
C PHE A 50 -17.71 0.27 4.37
N LYS A 51 -18.88 0.46 3.76
CA LYS A 51 -19.36 -0.40 2.65
C LYS A 51 -19.45 0.31 1.31
N LYS A 52 -19.66 1.63 1.30
CA LYS A 52 -19.80 2.38 0.06
C LYS A 52 -18.46 2.38 -0.68
N ASN A 53 -18.46 1.75 -1.84
CA ASN A 53 -17.36 1.74 -2.78
C ASN A 53 -17.67 2.72 -3.91
N GLU A 54 -16.70 3.57 -4.26
CA GLU A 54 -16.86 4.62 -5.27
C GLU A 54 -15.80 4.46 -6.36
N ILE A 55 -15.84 3.33 -7.07
CA ILE A 55 -15.09 3.18 -8.31
C ILE A 55 -15.91 3.80 -9.46
N PRO A 56 -15.35 4.75 -10.21
CA PRO A 56 -16.02 5.35 -11.36
C PRO A 56 -16.24 4.31 -12.46
N LYS A 57 -17.22 4.56 -13.33
CA LYS A 57 -17.52 3.69 -14.47
C LYS A 57 -16.43 3.71 -15.54
N THR A 58 -15.69 4.81 -15.64
CA THR A 58 -14.61 5.03 -16.59
C THR A 58 -13.46 5.74 -15.88
N SER A 59 -12.22 5.45 -16.25
CA SER A 59 -11.07 6.13 -15.70
C SER A 59 -10.83 7.50 -16.37
N ASN A 60 -10.41 8.51 -15.60
CA ASN A 60 -9.73 9.70 -16.10
C ASN A 60 -8.21 9.67 -15.82
N PHE A 61 -7.76 8.68 -15.02
CA PHE A 61 -6.36 8.32 -14.88
C PHE A 61 -5.96 7.51 -16.10
N ASN A 62 -4.88 7.92 -16.76
CA ASN A 62 -4.43 7.31 -18.00
C ASN A 62 -2.91 7.24 -18.02
N ILE A 63 -2.39 6.04 -18.24
CA ILE A 63 -0.99 5.79 -18.52
C ILE A 63 -0.94 5.23 -19.94
N ASP A 64 -0.08 5.79 -20.80
CA ASP A 64 0.19 5.23 -22.12
C ASP A 64 1.27 4.16 -22.01
N LEU A 65 0.85 2.88 -22.02
CA LEU A 65 1.76 1.73 -21.95
C LEU A 65 2.72 1.67 -23.15
N GLY A 66 2.30 2.16 -24.32
CA GLY A 66 3.15 2.25 -25.51
C GLY A 66 4.25 3.29 -25.31
N GLU A 67 3.91 4.45 -24.75
CA GLU A 67 4.90 5.49 -24.39
C GLU A 67 5.87 4.97 -23.32
N LEU A 68 5.41 4.25 -22.31
CA LEU A 68 6.30 3.63 -21.31
C LEU A 68 7.32 2.70 -21.96
N ARG A 69 6.87 1.82 -22.86
CA ARG A 69 7.73 0.88 -23.59
C ARG A 69 8.76 1.61 -24.46
N VAL A 70 8.39 2.73 -25.07
CA VAL A 70 9.32 3.60 -25.81
C VAL A 70 10.32 4.28 -24.87
N LEU A 71 9.88 4.77 -23.71
CA LEU A 71 10.75 5.42 -22.72
C LEU A 71 11.80 4.48 -22.12
N VAL A 72 11.48 3.19 -22.03
CA VAL A 72 12.42 2.16 -21.56
C VAL A 72 13.19 1.47 -22.68
N ASP A 73 12.91 1.80 -23.95
CA ASP A 73 13.62 1.20 -25.09
C ASP A 73 15.11 1.58 -25.04
N THR A 74 15.92 0.59 -24.71
CA THR A 74 17.34 0.75 -24.48
C THR A 74 18.07 -0.50 -24.92
N GLU A 75 19.39 -0.40 -25.07
CA GLU A 75 20.20 -1.57 -25.43
C GLU A 75 19.97 -2.70 -24.42
N LYS A 76 19.65 -3.90 -24.92
CA LYS A 76 19.26 -5.05 -24.08
C LYS A 76 20.24 -5.38 -22.95
N ASN A 77 21.54 -5.14 -23.16
CA ASN A 77 22.62 -5.33 -22.17
C ASN A 77 22.61 -4.29 -21.04
N ARG A 78 21.82 -3.22 -21.15
CA ARG A 78 21.66 -2.19 -20.11
C ARG A 78 20.39 -2.40 -19.27
N LEU A 79 19.46 -3.24 -19.72
CA LEU A 79 18.25 -3.58 -18.97
C LEU A 79 18.59 -4.40 -17.71
N PRO A 80 17.78 -4.26 -16.65
CA PRO A 80 17.88 -5.11 -15.47
C PRO A 80 17.65 -6.58 -15.82
N VAL A 81 18.35 -7.47 -15.11
CA VAL A 81 18.36 -8.91 -15.37
C VAL A 81 17.38 -9.69 -14.53
N ARG A 82 16.93 -9.14 -13.40
CA ARG A 82 15.98 -9.75 -12.49
C ARG A 82 15.44 -8.74 -11.49
N LEU A 83 14.30 -9.10 -10.90
CA LEU A 83 13.73 -8.49 -9.72
C LEU A 83 13.81 -9.47 -8.56
N ASN A 84 14.24 -8.99 -7.39
CA ASN A 84 14.31 -9.76 -6.15
C ASN A 84 13.45 -9.11 -5.07
N SER A 85 12.97 -9.89 -4.12
CA SER A 85 12.16 -9.43 -2.99
C SER A 85 12.79 -9.85 -1.65
N LEU A 86 12.48 -9.09 -0.61
CA LEU A 86 12.90 -9.37 0.75
C LEU A 86 11.81 -8.91 1.74
N ILE A 87 11.14 -9.87 2.36
CA ILE A 87 10.10 -9.58 3.37
C ILE A 87 10.78 -9.22 4.69
N VAL A 88 10.64 -7.96 5.12
CA VAL A 88 11.23 -7.46 6.36
C VAL A 88 10.31 -7.69 7.55
N ALA A 89 9.00 -7.58 7.34
CA ALA A 89 8.01 -7.81 8.39
C ALA A 89 6.68 -8.31 7.81
N GLU A 90 5.85 -8.84 8.70
CA GLU A 90 4.49 -9.30 8.41
C GLU A 90 3.52 -8.79 9.47
N GLY A 91 2.26 -8.64 9.06
CA GLY A 91 1.18 -8.25 9.95
C GLY A 91 -0.18 -8.79 9.53
N GLU A 92 -1.19 -8.32 10.23
CA GLU A 92 -2.59 -8.45 9.86
C GLU A 92 -3.27 -7.09 9.97
N ILE A 93 -4.11 -6.74 9.01
CA ILE A 93 -4.97 -5.56 9.10
C ILE A 93 -6.44 -5.94 8.89
N PRO A 94 -7.41 -5.32 9.59
CA PRO A 94 -8.81 -5.61 9.36
C PRO A 94 -9.21 -5.44 7.88
N ASP A 95 -9.91 -6.43 7.30
CA ASP A 95 -10.26 -6.42 5.87
C ASP A 95 -11.05 -5.17 5.49
N TRP A 96 -11.87 -4.61 6.39
CA TRP A 96 -12.64 -3.39 6.11
C TRP A 96 -11.75 -2.17 5.85
N ILE A 97 -10.50 -2.18 6.30
CA ILE A 97 -9.54 -1.11 5.98
C ILE A 97 -9.05 -1.25 4.55
N VAL A 98 -8.78 -2.48 4.11
CA VAL A 98 -8.25 -2.82 2.77
C VAL A 98 -9.35 -2.77 1.72
N VAL A 99 -10.56 -3.22 2.04
CA VAL A 99 -11.66 -3.36 1.08
C VAL A 99 -12.94 -2.79 1.67
N ALA A 100 -13.60 -1.89 0.94
CA ALA A 100 -14.95 -1.45 1.27
C ALA A 100 -15.91 -2.66 1.38
N GLY A 101 -16.51 -2.83 2.56
CA GLY A 101 -17.40 -3.95 2.89
C GLY A 101 -16.68 -5.19 3.42
N GLY A 102 -15.36 -5.12 3.60
CA GLY A 102 -14.56 -6.17 4.21
C GLY A 102 -15.01 -6.55 5.63
N ALA A 103 -14.68 -7.76 6.05
CA ALA A 103 -14.99 -8.23 7.40
C ALA A 103 -14.00 -7.64 8.43
N PRO A 104 -14.32 -7.73 9.74
CA PRO A 104 -13.37 -7.40 10.81
C PRO A 104 -12.23 -8.42 10.99
N SER A 105 -12.21 -9.50 10.21
CA SER A 105 -11.10 -10.47 10.18
C SER A 105 -9.80 -9.80 9.74
N GLY A 106 -8.67 -10.38 10.14
CA GLY A 106 -7.35 -9.89 9.74
C GLY A 106 -6.97 -10.42 8.36
N PHE A 107 -6.66 -9.49 7.46
CA PHE A 107 -6.02 -9.71 6.18
C PHE A 107 -4.50 -9.78 6.40
N PRO A 108 -3.81 -10.86 5.98
CA PRO A 108 -2.35 -10.94 6.12
C PRO A 108 -1.67 -9.91 5.21
N ILE A 109 -0.69 -9.20 5.75
CA ILE A 109 0.10 -8.22 5.00
C ILE A 109 1.59 -8.48 5.16
N SER A 110 2.35 -8.12 4.13
CA SER A 110 3.81 -8.12 4.12
C SER A 110 4.34 -6.68 4.03
N PHE A 111 5.53 -6.46 4.56
CA PHE A 111 6.33 -5.27 4.37
C PHE A 111 7.60 -5.68 3.64
N THR A 112 7.63 -5.42 2.34
CA THR A 112 8.60 -6.00 1.42
C THR A 112 9.48 -4.91 0.83
N SER A 113 10.80 -5.15 0.79
CA SER A 113 11.73 -4.37 -0.01
C SER A 113 12.07 -5.15 -1.28
N PHE A 114 12.37 -4.45 -2.37
CA PHE A 114 12.70 -5.05 -3.64
C PHE A 114 14.05 -4.56 -4.15
N GLN A 115 14.77 -5.45 -4.84
CA GLN A 115 16.04 -5.16 -5.46
C GLN A 115 15.93 -5.37 -6.96
N VAL A 116 16.24 -4.33 -7.72
CA VAL A 116 16.38 -4.40 -9.19
C VAL A 116 17.85 -4.61 -9.50
N VAL A 117 18.17 -5.70 -10.19
CA VAL A 117 19.57 -6.10 -10.43
C VAL A 117 19.95 -5.85 -11.88
N TYR A 118 21.08 -5.17 -12.07
CA TYR A 118 21.75 -5.01 -13.36
C TYR A 118 23.06 -5.82 -13.33
N ASP A 119 23.80 -5.85 -14.45
CA ASP A 119 25.08 -6.57 -14.50
C ASP A 119 26.16 -5.94 -13.60
N ASP A 120 26.10 -4.62 -13.38
CA ASP A 120 27.13 -3.84 -12.71
C ASP A 120 26.66 -3.11 -11.44
N LYS A 121 25.36 -3.10 -11.16
CA LYS A 121 24.76 -2.34 -10.06
C LYS A 121 23.41 -2.89 -9.62
N THR A 122 22.92 -2.37 -8.50
CA THR A 122 21.57 -2.65 -7.99
C THR A 122 20.88 -1.37 -7.56
N LEU A 123 19.55 -1.37 -7.65
CA LEU A 123 18.66 -0.32 -7.15
C LEU A 123 17.70 -0.95 -6.13
N ILE A 124 17.23 -0.14 -5.17
CA ILE A 124 16.26 -0.57 -4.15
C ILE A 124 14.93 0.16 -4.33
N ILE A 125 13.84 -0.60 -4.22
CA ILE A 125 12.47 -0.11 -4.21
C ILE A 125 11.82 -0.51 -2.88
N GLU A 126 11.19 0.46 -2.22
CA GLU A 126 10.62 0.34 -0.87
C GLU A 126 11.66 0.01 0.21
N CYS A 127 11.54 0.68 1.35
CA CYS A 127 12.46 0.58 2.47
C CYS A 127 11.67 0.47 3.78
N PRO A 128 11.14 -0.73 4.11
CA PRO A 128 10.49 -0.98 5.38
C PRO A 128 11.34 -0.60 6.59
N PHE A 129 10.63 -0.27 7.65
CA PHE A 129 11.11 0.27 8.91
C PHE A 129 11.99 -0.65 9.76
N ASP A 130 12.56 -0.08 10.83
CA ASP A 130 13.26 -0.81 11.89
C ASP A 130 12.30 -1.45 12.91
N LYS A 131 12.87 -2.17 13.90
CA LYS A 131 12.09 -2.84 14.94
C LYS A 131 11.30 -1.86 15.82
N ALA A 132 11.88 -0.70 16.14
CA ALA A 132 11.24 0.25 17.03
C ALA A 132 9.98 0.85 16.40
N LEU A 133 10.06 1.20 15.12
CA LEU A 133 8.95 1.76 14.36
C LEU A 133 7.91 0.68 14.03
N TYR A 134 8.32 -0.56 13.77
CA TYR A 134 7.42 -1.72 13.73
C TYR A 134 6.62 -1.87 15.03
N ASP A 135 7.27 -1.87 16.20
CA ASP A 135 6.58 -2.02 17.48
C ASP A 135 5.65 -0.86 17.78
N LYS A 136 6.02 0.35 17.36
CA LYS A 136 5.19 1.55 17.50
C LYS A 136 3.88 1.44 16.73
N PHE A 137 3.94 1.06 15.45
CA PHE A 137 2.77 1.08 14.56
C PHE A 137 2.02 -0.25 14.47
N CYS A 138 2.72 -1.38 14.62
CA CYS A 138 2.15 -2.73 14.57
C CYS A 138 1.94 -3.35 15.95
N GLY A 139 2.59 -2.83 17.01
CA GLY A 139 2.48 -3.33 18.38
C GLY A 139 1.35 -2.68 19.20
N TYR A 140 1.06 -1.40 18.95
CA TYR A 140 -0.09 -0.72 19.53
C TYR A 140 -1.18 -0.64 18.46
N LYS A 141 -2.38 -1.17 18.75
CA LYS A 141 -3.56 -1.22 17.87
C LYS A 141 -4.07 0.15 17.36
N LEU A 142 -3.25 1.20 17.43
CA LEU A 142 -3.53 2.59 17.08
C LEU A 142 -3.99 2.74 15.62
N LEU A 143 -3.63 1.81 14.74
CA LEU A 143 -4.04 1.81 13.32
C LEU A 143 -4.74 0.52 12.86
N GLY A 144 -5.10 -0.37 13.80
CA GLY A 144 -5.71 -1.66 13.48
C GLY A 144 -4.74 -2.71 12.93
N ILE A 145 -3.50 -2.36 12.59
CA ILE A 145 -2.46 -3.32 12.22
C ILE A 145 -2.03 -4.09 13.47
N LYS A 146 -1.96 -5.42 13.32
CA LYS A 146 -1.46 -6.35 14.31
C LYS A 146 -0.19 -6.99 13.74
N GLY A 147 0.96 -6.62 14.29
CA GLY A 147 2.22 -7.24 13.91
C GLY A 147 2.20 -8.76 14.14
N LYS A 148 2.79 -9.50 13.21
CA LYS A 148 3.02 -10.96 13.32
C LYS A 148 4.48 -11.27 13.54
N TYR A 149 5.33 -10.77 12.65
CA TYR A 149 6.73 -11.14 12.58
C TYR A 149 7.55 -9.96 12.08
N PHE A 150 8.75 -9.80 12.63
CA PHE A 150 9.77 -8.87 12.16
C PHE A 150 11.06 -9.67 11.98
N ASN A 151 11.66 -9.59 10.80
CA ASN A 151 12.87 -10.30 10.45
C ASN A 151 14.06 -9.35 10.54
N GLU A 152 14.79 -9.42 11.65
CA GLU A 152 15.96 -8.57 11.92
C GLU A 152 17.10 -8.82 10.92
N GLU A 153 17.32 -10.08 10.52
CA GLU A 153 18.32 -10.43 9.51
C GLU A 153 17.98 -9.80 8.14
N ASN A 154 16.72 -9.89 7.71
CA ASN A 154 16.28 -9.26 6.47
C ASN A 154 16.36 -7.73 6.54
N TYR A 155 16.04 -7.12 7.69
CA TYR A 155 16.25 -5.69 7.89
C TYR A 155 17.72 -5.31 7.72
N GLU A 156 18.65 -6.05 8.32
CA GLU A 156 20.10 -5.81 8.16
C GLU A 156 20.60 -6.03 6.73
N ILE A 157 20.08 -7.03 6.02
CA ILE A 157 20.36 -7.27 4.60
C ILE A 157 19.88 -6.08 3.77
N MET A 158 18.65 -5.59 4.01
CA MET A 158 18.11 -4.42 3.32
C MET A 158 18.96 -3.18 3.60
N GLN A 159 19.38 -2.92 4.84
CA GLN A 159 20.24 -1.78 5.18
C GLN A 159 21.57 -1.81 4.41
N ARG A 160 22.22 -2.99 4.33
CA ARG A 160 23.45 -3.17 3.53
C ARG A 160 23.20 -3.00 2.04
N ALA A 161 22.13 -3.58 1.52
CA ALA A 161 21.77 -3.45 0.11
C ALA A 161 21.48 -1.99 -0.26
N MET A 162 20.81 -1.23 0.60
CA MET A 162 20.63 0.20 0.44
C MET A 162 21.97 0.93 0.38
N LEU A 163 22.93 0.65 1.26
CA LEU A 163 24.29 1.24 1.24
C LEU A 163 25.09 0.88 -0.02
N GLU A 164 24.92 -0.31 -0.59
CA GLU A 164 25.63 -0.76 -1.79
C GLU A 164 24.93 -0.37 -3.10
N SER A 165 23.63 -0.06 -3.04
CA SER A 165 22.84 0.33 -4.21
C SER A 165 23.26 1.69 -4.78
N GLU A 166 23.05 1.86 -6.08
CA GLU A 166 23.27 3.12 -6.78
C GLU A 166 22.17 4.14 -6.44
N CYS A 167 20.93 3.67 -6.30
CA CYS A 167 19.77 4.52 -6.06
C CYS A 167 18.68 3.77 -5.28
N ILE A 168 17.92 4.54 -4.50
CA ILE A 168 16.78 4.10 -3.70
C ILE A 168 15.55 4.90 -4.12
N VAL A 169 14.41 4.24 -4.30
CA VAL A 169 13.13 4.89 -4.60
C VAL A 169 12.00 4.23 -3.80
N ALA A 170 10.93 4.98 -3.54
CA ALA A 170 9.72 4.47 -2.91
C ALA A 170 8.49 4.92 -3.70
N THR A 171 7.44 4.10 -3.70
CA THR A 171 6.16 4.49 -4.31
C THR A 171 5.53 5.68 -3.60
N HIS A 172 5.73 5.83 -2.29
CA HIS A 172 5.25 6.99 -1.54
C HIS A 172 5.94 7.19 -0.19
N GLU A 173 5.63 8.29 0.48
CA GLU A 173 6.32 8.82 1.66
C GLU A 173 5.89 8.23 3.01
N HIS A 174 5.20 7.09 3.05
CA HIS A 174 4.77 6.51 4.32
C HIS A 174 5.90 5.80 5.08
N TRP A 175 5.72 5.72 6.40
CA TRP A 175 6.67 5.13 7.35
C TRP A 175 7.07 3.69 7.01
N ASP A 176 6.20 2.93 6.37
CA ASP A 176 6.41 1.56 5.91
C ASP A 176 7.10 1.43 4.56
N HIS A 177 7.29 2.57 3.88
CA HIS A 177 7.91 2.67 2.56
C HIS A 177 9.27 3.37 2.62
N VAL A 178 9.45 4.31 3.54
CA VAL A 178 10.70 5.08 3.72
C VAL A 178 11.30 5.00 5.13
N GLY A 179 10.67 4.25 6.04
CA GLY A 179 11.12 4.15 7.43
C GLY A 179 12.50 3.54 7.59
N GLY A 180 12.87 2.58 6.73
CA GLY A 180 14.20 1.98 6.74
C GLY A 180 15.30 2.98 6.41
N ILE A 181 14.99 4.02 5.63
CA ILE A 181 15.92 5.12 5.34
C ILE A 181 15.99 6.05 6.55
N ALA A 182 14.83 6.46 7.04
CA ALA A 182 14.69 7.43 8.13
C ALA A 182 15.32 6.95 9.44
N GLN A 183 15.17 5.66 9.76
CA GLN A 183 15.68 5.04 10.99
C GLN A 183 17.09 4.48 10.85
N SER A 184 17.71 4.61 9.67
CA SER A 184 19.07 4.09 9.45
C SER A 184 20.11 4.90 10.22
N PRO A 185 21.11 4.26 10.86
CA PRO A 185 22.29 4.97 11.36
C PRO A 185 23.09 5.64 10.22
N TYR A 186 22.82 5.28 8.96
CA TYR A 186 23.46 5.85 7.76
C TYR A 186 22.55 6.81 6.98
N VAL A 187 21.49 7.34 7.59
CA VAL A 187 20.49 8.20 6.92
C VAL A 187 21.13 9.33 6.08
N GLY A 188 22.22 9.94 6.55
CA GLY A 188 22.91 11.01 5.81
C GLY A 188 23.61 10.55 4.52
N GLU A 189 23.96 9.27 4.41
CA GLU A 189 24.45 8.65 3.17
C GLU A 189 23.29 8.18 2.31
N LEU A 190 22.32 7.49 2.91
CA LEU A 190 21.16 6.93 2.20
C LEU A 190 20.31 8.02 1.53
N VAL A 191 20.05 9.14 2.22
CA VAL A 191 19.22 10.22 1.69
C VAL A 191 19.79 10.81 0.39
N LYS A 192 21.12 10.85 0.24
CA LYS A 192 21.78 11.43 -0.95
C LYS A 192 21.54 10.64 -2.23
N LYS A 193 21.17 9.38 -2.11
CA LYS A 193 20.84 8.47 -3.22
C LYS A 193 19.40 7.98 -3.17
N THR A 194 18.59 8.55 -2.28
CA THR A 194 17.15 8.34 -2.27
C THR A 194 16.51 9.40 -3.15
N LEU A 195 15.73 9.00 -4.14
CA LEU A 195 15.02 9.91 -5.04
C LEU A 195 13.55 10.02 -4.63
N LEU A 196 13.30 10.91 -3.66
CA LEU A 196 11.98 11.35 -3.25
C LEU A 196 11.56 12.58 -4.05
N THR A 197 10.29 12.65 -4.41
CA THR A 197 9.73 13.81 -5.12
C THR A 197 9.49 15.00 -4.19
N THR A 198 9.33 16.19 -4.76
CA THR A 198 8.89 17.38 -4.01
C THR A 198 7.61 17.11 -3.21
N GLU A 199 6.65 16.40 -3.81
CA GLU A 199 5.40 16.02 -3.15
C GLU A 199 5.61 15.02 -2.01
N GLN A 200 6.54 14.07 -2.13
CA GLN A 200 6.87 13.11 -1.07
C GLN A 200 7.54 13.81 0.12
N VAL A 201 8.56 14.65 -0.13
CA VAL A 201 9.30 15.36 0.93
C VAL A 201 8.40 16.31 1.72
N HIS A 202 7.43 16.95 1.04
CA HIS A 202 6.47 17.87 1.66
C HIS A 202 5.14 17.20 2.06
N GLY A 203 5.03 15.89 1.85
CA GLY A 203 3.86 15.10 2.19
C GLY A 203 3.56 15.14 3.68
N HIS A 204 2.29 15.25 4.05
CA HIS A 204 1.89 15.37 5.45
C HIS A 204 2.17 14.09 6.27
N THR A 205 2.25 12.93 5.62
CA THR A 205 2.49 11.61 6.24
C THR A 205 3.95 11.27 6.44
N ILE A 206 4.90 11.92 5.74
CA ILE A 206 6.34 11.64 5.86
C ILE A 206 6.85 11.78 7.30
N LYS A 207 6.21 12.64 8.10
CA LYS A 207 6.56 12.83 9.51
C LYS A 207 6.45 11.55 10.34
N LYS A 208 5.61 10.60 9.94
CA LYS A 208 5.48 9.30 10.61
C LYS A 208 6.68 8.38 10.37
N ALA A 209 7.47 8.61 9.32
CA ALA A 209 8.71 7.90 9.09
C ALA A 209 9.82 8.33 10.05
N GLU A 210 9.65 9.45 10.76
CA GLU A 210 10.57 9.93 11.81
C GLU A 210 12.00 10.19 11.32
N PHE A 211 12.14 10.80 10.13
CA PHE A 211 13.42 11.33 9.68
C PHE A 211 14.00 12.31 10.73
N PRO A 212 15.31 12.22 11.02
CA PRO A 212 15.96 13.19 11.88
C PRO A 212 15.76 14.63 11.41
N GLN A 213 15.74 15.56 12.36
CA GLN A 213 15.64 16.97 12.03
C GLN A 213 16.82 17.40 11.16
N GLY A 214 16.54 18.13 10.08
CA GLY A 214 17.54 18.63 9.14
C GLY A 214 17.96 17.64 8.06
N THR A 215 17.38 16.42 8.02
CA THR A 215 17.70 15.43 6.97
C THR A 215 17.50 15.98 5.55
N PHE A 216 16.51 16.87 5.36
CA PHE A 216 16.16 17.43 4.06
C PHE A 216 16.70 18.85 3.81
N ASP A 217 17.51 19.43 4.71
CA ASP A 217 17.94 20.84 4.60
C ASP A 217 18.76 21.13 3.32
N ASP A 218 19.59 20.17 2.91
CA ASP A 218 20.42 20.23 1.68
C ASP A 218 19.93 19.23 0.61
N TYR A 219 18.71 18.70 0.75
CA TYR A 219 18.15 17.72 -0.16
C TYR A 219 17.52 18.42 -1.38
N THR A 220 17.82 17.94 -2.59
CA THR A 220 17.16 18.40 -3.82
C THR A 220 16.14 17.34 -4.24
N PRO A 221 14.83 17.59 -4.06
CA PRO A 221 13.81 16.63 -4.46
C PRO A 221 13.75 16.45 -5.97
N LEU A 222 13.30 15.27 -6.38
CA LEU A 222 13.03 14.96 -7.77
C LEU A 222 11.76 15.69 -8.24
N GLU A 223 11.83 16.34 -9.40
CA GLU A 223 10.69 16.98 -10.05
C GLU A 223 10.51 16.44 -11.47
N TYR A 224 9.29 16.06 -11.79
CA TYR A 224 8.87 15.63 -13.12
C TYR A 224 7.36 15.83 -13.28
N ASP A 225 6.84 15.73 -14.50
CA ASP A 225 5.40 15.86 -14.77
C ASP A 225 4.68 14.52 -14.62
N GLN A 226 4.61 13.72 -15.69
CA GLN A 226 3.91 12.43 -15.68
C GLN A 226 4.88 11.25 -15.56
N TYR A 227 5.95 11.27 -16.36
CA TYR A 227 6.94 10.21 -16.45
C TYR A 227 8.35 10.70 -16.12
N HIS A 228 9.13 9.87 -15.45
CA HIS A 228 10.55 10.08 -15.25
C HIS A 228 11.32 8.78 -15.48
N VAL A 229 12.19 8.76 -16.49
CA VAL A 229 13.10 7.63 -16.72
C VAL A 229 14.17 7.64 -15.63
N LEU A 230 14.03 6.74 -14.67
CA LEU A 230 14.93 6.63 -13.52
C LEU A 230 16.26 5.98 -13.91
N ALA A 231 16.17 4.88 -14.65
CA ALA A 231 17.28 4.05 -15.10
C ALA A 231 16.87 3.30 -16.37
N PRO A 232 17.81 2.70 -17.13
CA PRO A 232 17.45 1.84 -18.26
C PRO A 232 16.45 0.76 -17.85
N GLY A 233 15.30 0.65 -18.51
CA GLY A 233 14.27 -0.30 -18.12
C GLY A 233 13.36 0.15 -16.96
N MET A 234 13.48 1.38 -16.43
CA MET A 234 12.69 1.83 -15.28
C MET A 234 12.11 3.23 -15.45
N VAL A 235 10.80 3.38 -15.22
CA VAL A 235 10.08 4.65 -15.28
C VAL A 235 9.24 4.88 -14.01
N LEU A 236 9.36 6.06 -13.42
CA LEU A 236 8.46 6.54 -12.37
C LEU A 236 7.25 7.23 -13.01
N ILE A 237 6.07 6.99 -12.47
CA ILE A 237 4.80 7.46 -13.01
C ILE A 237 4.01 8.13 -11.90
N LYS A 238 3.67 9.42 -12.04
CA LYS A 238 2.85 10.09 -11.01
C LYS A 238 1.49 9.43 -10.88
N ALA A 239 1.11 9.09 -9.65
CA ALA A 239 -0.17 8.49 -9.32
C ALA A 239 -0.68 9.01 -7.95
N PRO A 240 -0.88 10.33 -7.78
CA PRO A 240 -1.37 10.89 -6.53
C PRO A 240 -2.76 10.34 -6.21
N GLY A 241 -3.00 10.00 -4.95
CA GLY A 241 -4.26 9.38 -4.53
C GLY A 241 -4.16 8.90 -3.09
N HIS A 242 -3.39 7.83 -2.87
CA HIS A 242 -3.11 7.34 -1.53
C HIS A 242 -2.36 8.38 -0.69
N SER A 243 -1.29 8.91 -1.25
CA SER A 243 -0.60 10.11 -0.77
C SER A 243 -0.48 11.14 -1.89
N VAL A 244 -0.08 12.36 -1.53
CA VAL A 244 0.17 13.42 -2.52
C VAL A 244 1.40 13.12 -3.38
N GLY A 245 2.38 12.41 -2.82
CA GLY A 245 3.60 11.98 -3.49
C GLY A 245 3.57 10.57 -4.06
N SER A 246 2.39 9.94 -4.13
CA SER A 246 2.25 8.58 -4.65
C SER A 246 2.63 8.50 -6.13
N GLN A 247 3.42 7.48 -6.47
CA GLN A 247 3.88 7.17 -7.81
C GLN A 247 3.89 5.65 -8.02
N MET A 248 3.68 5.22 -9.26
CA MET A 248 3.90 3.85 -9.70
C MET A 248 5.31 3.72 -10.29
N ILE A 249 5.84 2.50 -10.31
CA ILE A 249 7.17 2.21 -10.89
C ILE A 249 7.00 1.10 -11.93
N PHE A 250 7.23 1.45 -13.18
CA PHE A 250 7.26 0.50 -14.29
C PHE A 250 8.68 -0.03 -14.49
N ILE A 251 8.81 -1.34 -14.67
CA ILE A 251 10.09 -2.02 -14.91
C ILE A 251 9.95 -2.94 -16.11
N HIS A 252 10.91 -2.87 -17.03
CA HIS A 252 11.09 -3.80 -18.14
C HIS A 252 12.41 -4.55 -17.97
N LEU A 253 12.33 -5.87 -17.82
CA LEU A 253 13.47 -6.75 -17.65
C LEU A 253 14.05 -7.18 -19.00
N ARG A 254 15.32 -7.61 -18.98
CA ARG A 254 16.06 -8.10 -20.14
C ARG A 254 15.43 -9.34 -20.78
N ASP A 255 14.75 -10.18 -20.01
CA ASP A 255 14.05 -11.36 -20.52
C ASP A 255 12.70 -11.02 -21.17
N GLY A 256 12.24 -9.78 -21.04
CA GLY A 256 10.98 -9.29 -21.61
C GLY A 256 9.86 -9.13 -20.59
N GLU A 257 10.05 -9.60 -19.35
CA GLU A 257 9.05 -9.46 -18.29
C GLU A 257 8.85 -7.99 -17.91
N GLU A 258 7.59 -7.59 -17.75
CA GLU A 258 7.21 -6.23 -17.36
C GLU A 258 6.50 -6.23 -16.01
N PHE A 259 6.88 -5.30 -15.14
CA PHE A 259 6.31 -5.16 -13.81
C PHE A 259 5.81 -3.75 -13.60
N LEU A 260 4.69 -3.62 -12.88
CA LEU A 260 4.18 -2.33 -12.43
C LEU A 260 3.94 -2.37 -10.92
N PHE A 261 4.80 -1.70 -10.17
CA PHE A 261 4.58 -1.43 -8.76
C PHE A 261 3.50 -0.36 -8.64
N ILE A 262 2.36 -0.72 -8.07
CA ILE A 262 1.23 0.21 -7.94
C ILE A 262 1.21 0.93 -6.59
N GLY A 263 2.17 0.63 -5.72
CA GLY A 263 2.18 1.11 -4.34
C GLY A 263 0.86 0.79 -3.64
N ASP A 264 0.38 1.75 -2.86
CA ASP A 264 -0.83 1.62 -2.06
C ASP A 264 -2.10 2.05 -2.80
N VAL A 265 -2.06 2.16 -4.14
CA VAL A 265 -3.29 2.28 -4.95
C VAL A 265 -4.23 1.10 -4.68
N GLY A 266 -3.66 -0.08 -4.55
CA GLY A 266 -4.29 -1.24 -3.97
C GLY A 266 -3.29 -1.93 -3.06
N TRP A 267 -3.62 -2.01 -1.76
CA TRP A 267 -2.75 -2.70 -0.79
C TRP A 267 -2.66 -4.20 -1.10
N ASN A 268 -3.68 -4.74 -1.77
CA ASN A 268 -3.77 -6.12 -2.16
C ASN A 268 -4.41 -6.27 -3.54
N MET A 269 -4.10 -7.35 -4.27
CA MET A 269 -4.68 -7.59 -5.59
C MET A 269 -6.20 -7.60 -5.60
N ILE A 270 -6.84 -8.00 -4.50
CA ILE A 270 -8.30 -7.95 -4.32
C ILE A 270 -8.91 -6.58 -4.60
N ASN A 271 -8.16 -5.49 -4.39
CA ASN A 271 -8.60 -4.12 -4.69
C ASN A 271 -8.82 -3.93 -6.19
N ILE A 272 -7.92 -4.50 -6.99
CA ILE A 272 -8.00 -4.46 -8.45
C ILE A 272 -9.04 -5.48 -8.94
N GLU A 273 -8.92 -6.74 -8.52
CA GLU A 273 -9.79 -7.85 -8.96
C GLU A 273 -11.28 -7.58 -8.74
N ARG A 274 -11.63 -6.96 -7.60
CA ARG A 274 -13.02 -6.69 -7.24
C ARG A 274 -13.46 -5.27 -7.54
N LEU A 275 -12.60 -4.46 -8.17
CA LEU A 275 -12.85 -3.04 -8.41
C LEU A 275 -13.33 -2.36 -7.13
N THR A 276 -12.50 -2.38 -6.09
CA THR A 276 -12.85 -1.86 -4.78
C THR A 276 -11.76 -1.00 -4.18
N ASN A 277 -12.19 0.18 -3.73
CA ASN A 277 -11.34 1.06 -2.96
C ASN A 277 -11.25 0.59 -1.50
N HIS A 278 -10.35 1.23 -0.74
CA HIS A 278 -10.35 1.22 0.71
C HIS A 278 -11.70 1.71 1.24
N SER A 279 -12.06 1.32 2.47
CA SER A 279 -13.23 1.94 3.09
C SER A 279 -13.00 3.44 3.29
N ARG A 280 -14.08 4.22 3.23
CA ARG A 280 -14.01 5.66 3.48
C ARG A 280 -13.47 6.01 4.85
N MET A 281 -13.73 5.19 5.87
CA MET A 281 -13.08 5.34 7.17
C MET A 281 -11.56 5.16 7.06
N GLY A 282 -11.08 4.12 6.36
CA GLY A 282 -9.65 3.90 6.12
C GLY A 282 -9.00 5.08 5.40
N MET A 283 -9.62 5.54 4.31
CA MET A 283 -9.16 6.69 3.53
C MET A 283 -9.07 7.97 4.39
N LEU A 284 -10.09 8.26 5.21
CA LEU A 284 -10.08 9.43 6.09
C LEU A 284 -8.96 9.39 7.13
N LEU A 285 -8.65 8.22 7.69
CA LEU A 285 -7.58 8.05 8.69
C LEU A 285 -6.18 8.24 8.09
N ARG A 286 -6.05 8.13 6.76
CA ARG A 286 -4.80 8.24 6.02
C ARG A 286 -4.74 9.41 5.04
N TYR A 287 -5.78 10.26 5.03
CA TYR A 287 -5.90 11.43 4.17
C TYR A 287 -5.83 11.10 2.67
N GLU A 288 -6.34 9.93 2.29
CA GLU A 288 -6.35 9.46 0.91
C GLU A 288 -7.45 10.17 0.09
N ASN A 289 -7.17 10.38 -1.20
CA ASN A 289 -8.15 10.84 -2.18
C ASN A 289 -8.81 9.65 -2.87
N GLY A 290 -9.99 9.27 -2.38
CA GLY A 290 -10.76 8.15 -2.90
C GLY A 290 -11.22 8.28 -4.36
N GLU A 291 -11.38 9.50 -4.88
CA GLU A 291 -11.73 9.70 -6.29
C GLU A 291 -10.56 9.35 -7.20
N GLN A 292 -9.36 9.88 -6.89
CA GLN A 292 -8.13 9.57 -7.63
C GLN A 292 -7.80 8.08 -7.57
N LEU A 293 -7.84 7.48 -6.38
CA LEU A 293 -7.68 6.04 -6.19
C LEU A 293 -8.69 5.24 -7.01
N GLY A 294 -9.96 5.68 -7.03
CA GLY A 294 -11.00 5.01 -7.78
C GLY A 294 -10.71 4.97 -9.28
N HIS A 295 -10.21 6.07 -9.85
CA HIS A 295 -9.80 6.11 -11.25
C HIS A 295 -8.56 5.25 -11.53
N GLN A 296 -7.57 5.25 -10.63
CA GLN A 296 -6.39 4.39 -10.77
C GLN A 296 -6.73 2.90 -10.72
N ILE A 297 -7.55 2.47 -9.76
CA ILE A 297 -8.04 1.08 -9.64
C ILE A 297 -8.81 0.69 -10.91
N ARG A 298 -9.69 1.57 -11.40
CA ARG A 298 -10.46 1.36 -12.65
C ARG A 298 -9.52 1.15 -13.85
N TRP A 299 -8.52 2.01 -14.00
CA TRP A 299 -7.55 1.91 -15.11
C TRP A 299 -6.72 0.62 -15.01
N LEU A 300 -6.18 0.31 -13.83
CA LEU A 300 -5.42 -0.93 -13.60
C LEU A 300 -6.23 -2.18 -13.93
N TYR A 301 -7.52 -2.19 -13.56
CA TYR A 301 -8.41 -3.30 -13.90
C TYR A 301 -8.61 -3.42 -15.41
N GLU A 302 -8.99 -2.33 -16.09
CA GLU A 302 -9.39 -2.37 -17.49
C GLU A 302 -8.22 -2.61 -18.45
N TYR A 303 -7.05 -2.03 -18.17
CA TYR A 303 -5.94 -2.01 -19.12
C TYR A 303 -4.86 -3.04 -18.81
N ILE A 304 -4.81 -3.55 -17.58
CA ILE A 304 -3.80 -4.55 -17.18
C ILE A 304 -4.47 -5.84 -16.74
N TYR A 305 -5.33 -5.83 -15.72
CA TYR A 305 -5.85 -7.08 -15.13
C TYR A 305 -6.84 -7.84 -16.05
N ASP A 306 -7.82 -7.15 -16.63
CA ASP A 306 -8.86 -7.75 -17.49
C ASP A 306 -8.42 -7.82 -18.97
N ASN A 307 -7.30 -7.18 -19.31
CA ASN A 307 -6.78 -7.15 -20.67
C ASN A 307 -5.78 -8.30 -20.90
N SER A 308 -6.26 -9.40 -21.48
CA SER A 308 -5.43 -10.57 -21.77
C SER A 308 -4.29 -10.35 -22.78
N GLU A 309 -4.29 -9.23 -23.50
CA GLU A 309 -3.21 -8.89 -24.44
C GLU A 309 -2.02 -8.22 -23.72
N GLU A 310 -2.19 -7.79 -22.46
CA GLU A 310 -1.13 -7.16 -21.69
C GLU A 310 -0.54 -8.12 -20.65
N GLU A 311 0.77 -8.36 -20.77
CA GLU A 311 1.55 -9.25 -19.90
C GLU A 311 2.37 -8.44 -18.88
N ILE A 312 1.73 -7.49 -18.19
CA ILE A 312 2.36 -6.70 -17.12
C ILE A 312 1.98 -7.28 -15.76
N HIS A 313 2.98 -7.70 -14.99
CA HIS A 313 2.79 -8.19 -13.63
C HIS A 313 2.59 -7.02 -12.66
N LEU A 314 1.39 -6.89 -12.11
CA LEU A 314 1.13 -5.94 -11.03
C LEU A 314 1.84 -6.40 -9.76
N ILE A 315 2.46 -5.45 -9.04
CA ILE A 315 3.01 -5.66 -7.69
C ILE A 315 2.34 -4.67 -6.74
N THR A 316 1.63 -5.22 -5.75
CA THR A 316 1.02 -4.46 -4.66
C THR A 316 1.97 -4.38 -3.45
N SER A 317 1.84 -3.35 -2.62
CA SER A 317 2.76 -3.13 -1.48
C SER A 317 2.69 -4.22 -0.40
N HIS A 318 1.50 -4.78 -0.17
CA HIS A 318 1.20 -5.51 1.07
C HIS A 318 0.55 -6.88 0.86
N ASP A 319 0.54 -7.43 -0.36
CA ASP A 319 0.00 -8.76 -0.63
C ASP A 319 1.05 -9.85 -0.37
N LEU A 320 1.01 -10.42 0.85
CA LEU A 320 1.89 -11.53 1.22
C LEU A 320 1.74 -12.72 0.25
N SER A 321 0.51 -13.06 -0.12
CA SER A 321 0.26 -14.22 -1.00
C SER A 321 0.77 -14.02 -2.41
N GLN A 322 0.70 -12.80 -2.94
CA GLN A 322 1.27 -12.46 -4.25
C GLN A 322 2.80 -12.59 -4.24
N ILE A 323 3.47 -12.05 -3.23
CA ILE A 323 4.94 -12.15 -3.13
C ILE A 323 5.38 -13.60 -2.95
N GLU A 324 4.69 -14.38 -2.13
CA GLU A 324 4.94 -15.83 -1.99
C GLU A 324 4.72 -16.58 -3.32
N ASP A 325 3.72 -16.20 -4.11
CA ASP A 325 3.44 -16.82 -5.40
C ASP A 325 4.51 -16.50 -6.45
N TYR A 326 4.90 -15.23 -6.56
CA TYR A 326 5.92 -14.76 -7.50
C TYR A 326 7.29 -15.34 -7.16
N THR A 327 7.63 -15.46 -5.87
CA THR A 327 8.88 -16.12 -5.43
C THR A 327 8.86 -17.61 -5.67
N ARG A 328 7.74 -18.29 -5.38
CA ARG A 328 7.59 -19.74 -5.60
C ARG A 328 7.64 -20.12 -7.09
N THR A 329 7.14 -19.27 -7.96
CA THR A 329 7.17 -19.49 -9.42
C THR A 329 8.48 -19.04 -10.07
N GLY A 330 9.34 -18.34 -9.33
CA GLY A 330 10.62 -17.82 -9.82
C GLY A 330 10.49 -16.55 -10.67
N LEU A 331 9.30 -15.91 -10.69
CA LEU A 331 9.08 -14.64 -11.35
C LEU A 331 9.84 -13.49 -10.66
N ILE A 332 9.97 -13.57 -9.33
CA ILE A 332 10.79 -12.67 -8.51
C ILE A 332 11.69 -13.53 -7.62
N GLY A 333 12.95 -13.14 -7.41
CA GLY A 333 13.84 -13.84 -6.48
C GLY A 333 13.42 -13.66 -5.00
N ASP A 334 13.74 -14.64 -4.17
CA ASP A 334 13.36 -14.70 -2.75
C ASP A 334 14.39 -14.08 -1.78
N LYS A 335 15.45 -13.48 -2.32
CA LYS A 335 16.54 -12.87 -1.57
C LYS A 335 17.26 -11.81 -2.37
N PHE A 336 17.89 -10.87 -1.67
CA PHE A 336 18.80 -9.92 -2.29
C PHE A 336 20.15 -10.56 -2.63
N GLU A 337 20.77 -10.05 -3.70
CA GLU A 337 22.04 -10.52 -4.24
C GLU A 337 23.08 -9.41 -4.21
N GLY A 338 24.36 -9.80 -4.32
CA GLY A 338 25.47 -8.84 -4.34
C GLY A 338 25.76 -8.17 -3.00
N VAL A 339 24.95 -8.41 -1.96
CA VAL A 339 25.09 -7.79 -0.64
C VAL A 339 26.30 -8.36 0.10
N CYS A 340 27.32 -7.54 0.35
CA CYS A 340 28.53 -8.01 1.01
C CYS A 340 28.24 -8.45 2.47
N THR A 341 28.69 -9.64 2.87
CA THR A 341 28.48 -10.18 4.24
C THR A 341 29.42 -9.58 5.29
N ARG A 342 30.10 -8.46 5.02
CA ARG A 342 30.98 -7.85 6.02
C ARG A 342 30.11 -7.15 7.06
N ASN A 343 30.33 -7.51 8.32
CA ASN A 343 29.67 -6.89 9.47
C ASN A 343 29.85 -5.37 9.39
N ILE A 344 28.74 -4.66 9.38
CA ILE A 344 28.70 -3.25 9.67
C ILE A 344 29.03 -3.13 11.17
N SER A 345 30.26 -2.72 11.48
CA SER A 345 30.76 -2.55 12.85
C SER A 345 30.41 -1.21 13.45
#